data_AF-A0AA96S7G4-F1
#
_entry.id   AF-A0AA96S7G4-F1
#
_cell.length_a   1.000
_cell.length_b   1.000
_cell.length_c   1.000
_cell.angle_alpha   90.00
_cell.angle_beta   90.00
_cell.angle_gamma   90.00
#
_symmetry.space_group_name_H-M   'P 1'
#
loop_
_entity.id
_entity.type
_entity.pdbx_description
1 polymer ?
#
loop_
_entity_poly.entity_id
_entity_poly.type
_entity_poly.pdbx_seq_one_letter_code
_entity_poly.pdbx_strand_id
1 'polypeptide(L)'
;MSEANHQTEKQMISYIRAHHKSGICSKQELSKQIGSISEINQAIDASSQLVEWGKDQVILAEKLIIRISDRKIITKYFHHAFEKGGFSPHQLLQEMKTDRRLAAILREKRINEAAQLASLIKMLLPNVKGDSQFREPLHLNQRF
;
A
#
# COMPACT_ATOMS: atom_id res chain seq x y z
N MET A 1 -5.33 3.96 -20.55
CA MET A 1 -3.93 3.51 -20.35
C MET A 1 -3.28 3.43 -21.72
N SER A 2 -2.13 4.05 -21.95
CA SER A 2 -1.41 3.96 -23.24
C SER A 2 -0.74 2.58 -23.37
N GLU A 3 -0.51 2.12 -24.60
CA GLU A 3 0.19 0.85 -24.87
C GLU A 3 1.60 0.84 -24.25
N ALA A 4 2.29 1.99 -24.27
CA ALA A 4 3.61 2.16 -23.67
C ALA A 4 3.61 1.92 -22.15
N ASN A 5 2.59 2.43 -21.44
CA ASN A 5 2.48 2.24 -19.99
C ASN A 5 2.24 0.76 -19.65
N HIS A 6 1.42 0.09 -20.46
CA HIS A 6 1.13 -1.33 -20.27
C HIS A 6 2.35 -2.22 -20.52
N GLN A 7 3.19 -1.87 -21.50
CA GLN A 7 4.45 -2.57 -21.75
C GLN A 7 5.44 -2.37 -20.59
N THR A 8 5.57 -1.14 -20.09
CA THR A 8 6.42 -0.81 -18.94
C THR A 8 5.97 -1.59 -17.70
N GLU A 9 4.68 -1.61 -17.40
CA GLU A 9 4.09 -2.39 -16.29
C GLU A 9 4.47 -3.89 -16.40
N LYS A 10 4.32 -4.50 -17.58
CA LYS A 10 4.67 -5.91 -17.80
C LYS A 10 6.15 -6.19 -17.56
N GLN A 11 7.03 -5.31 -18.03
CA GLN A 11 8.47 -5.42 -17.82
C GLN A 11 8.80 -5.30 -16.32
N MET A 12 8.18 -4.37 -15.60
CA MET A 12 8.36 -4.21 -14.16
C MET A 12 7.94 -5.46 -13.39
N ILE A 13 6.74 -5.98 -13.66
CA ILE A 13 6.23 -7.18 -12.99
C ILE A 13 7.15 -8.38 -13.25
N SER A 14 7.56 -8.57 -14.50
CA SER A 14 8.44 -9.69 -14.89
C SER A 14 9.80 -9.59 -14.19
N TYR A 15 10.40 -8.39 -14.19
CA TYR A 15 11.67 -8.13 -13.52
C TYR A 15 11.58 -8.40 -12.01
N ILE A 16 10.56 -7.84 -11.35
CA ILE A 16 10.37 -8.02 -9.91
C ILE A 16 10.16 -9.49 -9.57
N ARG A 17 9.37 -10.25 -10.33
CA ARG A 17 9.17 -11.69 -10.10
C ARG A 17 10.46 -12.50 -10.28
N ALA A 18 11.28 -12.14 -11.26
CA ALA A 18 12.53 -12.84 -11.55
C ALA A 18 13.62 -12.57 -10.49
N HIS A 19 13.72 -11.34 -9.99
CA HIS A 19 14.85 -10.91 -9.16
C HIS A 19 14.51 -10.70 -7.68
N HIS A 20 13.24 -10.47 -7.33
CA HIS A 20 12.82 -10.09 -5.98
C HIS A 20 11.76 -11.05 -5.43
N LYS A 21 12.18 -12.07 -4.67
CA LYS A 21 11.25 -13.03 -4.03
C LYS A 21 10.21 -12.37 -3.12
N SER A 22 10.58 -11.26 -2.48
CA SER A 22 9.69 -10.41 -1.67
C SER A 22 8.61 -9.71 -2.50
N GLY A 23 8.83 -9.57 -3.80
CA GLY A 23 8.06 -8.74 -4.72
C GLY A 23 8.21 -7.25 -4.47
N ILE A 24 9.21 -6.81 -3.70
CA ILE A 24 9.53 -5.40 -3.45
C ILE A 24 10.79 -5.05 -4.25
N CYS A 25 10.76 -3.93 -4.97
CA CYS A 25 11.91 -3.43 -5.73
C CYS A 25 11.99 -1.90 -5.63
N SER A 26 13.18 -1.32 -5.73
CA SER A 26 13.34 0.14 -5.73
C SER A 26 13.05 0.74 -7.11
N LYS A 27 12.48 1.95 -7.14
CA LYS A 27 12.26 2.69 -8.40
C LYS A 27 13.58 2.98 -9.12
N GLN A 28 14.66 3.23 -8.38
CA GLN A 28 16.01 3.44 -8.94
C GLN A 28 16.60 2.20 -9.61
N GLU A 29 16.30 1.01 -9.10
CA GLU A 29 16.73 -0.23 -9.73
C GLU A 29 15.96 -0.49 -11.01
N LEU A 30 14.63 -0.33 -10.97
CA LEU A 30 13.79 -0.42 -12.17
C LEU A 30 14.20 0.60 -13.22
N SER A 31 14.63 1.80 -12.80
CA SER A 31 15.02 2.83 -13.75
C SER A 31 16.31 2.55 -14.49
N LYS A 32 17.15 1.66 -13.96
CA LYS A 32 18.37 1.20 -14.63
C LYS A 32 18.09 0.11 -15.67
N GLN A 33 16.92 -0.52 -15.62
CA GLN A 33 16.62 -1.74 -16.37
C GLN A 33 15.48 -1.58 -17.38
N ILE A 34 14.51 -0.69 -17.09
CA ILE A 34 13.23 -0.67 -17.79
C ILE A 34 12.97 0.68 -18.46
N GLY A 35 13.11 1.78 -17.74
CA GLY A 35 12.79 3.11 -18.26
C GLY A 35 13.08 4.22 -17.26
N SER A 36 12.69 5.45 -17.59
CA SER A 36 12.85 6.58 -16.68
C SER A 36 11.97 6.46 -15.43
N ILE A 37 12.32 7.18 -14.36
CA ILE A 37 11.49 7.27 -13.14
C ILE A 37 10.09 7.81 -13.45
N SER A 38 9.97 8.71 -14.43
CA SER A 38 8.67 9.24 -14.85
C SER A 38 7.77 8.15 -15.45
N GLU A 39 8.30 7.33 -16.35
CA GLU A 39 7.56 6.21 -16.97
C GLU A 39 7.18 5.16 -15.92
N ILE A 40 8.09 4.87 -14.99
CA ILE A 40 7.83 3.98 -13.86
C ILE A 40 6.68 4.49 -13.00
N ASN A 41 6.68 5.77 -12.61
CA ASN A 41 5.61 6.35 -11.81
C ASN A 41 4.27 6.31 -12.56
N GLN A 42 4.26 6.67 -13.84
CA GLN A 42 3.04 6.60 -14.67
C GLN A 42 2.50 5.18 -14.80
N ALA A 43 3.38 4.18 -14.90
CA ALA A 43 2.99 2.78 -14.93
C ALA A 43 2.42 2.31 -13.58
N ILE A 44 3.01 2.74 -12.45
CA ILE A 44 2.50 2.44 -11.10
C ILE A 44 1.11 3.06 -10.91
N ASP A 45 0.95 4.36 -11.22
CA ASP A 45 -0.31 5.09 -11.02
C ASP A 45 -1.47 4.50 -11.82
N ALA A 46 -1.17 3.92 -12.99
CA ALA A 46 -2.15 3.28 -13.85
C ALA A 46 -2.37 1.78 -13.55
N SER A 47 -1.54 1.16 -12.70
CA SER A 47 -1.53 -0.30 -12.49
C SER A 47 -2.44 -0.73 -11.35
N SER A 48 -3.11 -1.87 -11.53
CA SER A 48 -3.78 -2.61 -10.46
C SER A 48 -2.89 -3.69 -9.82
N GLN A 49 -1.71 -3.91 -10.37
CA GLN A 49 -0.78 -4.99 -9.99
C GLN A 49 0.47 -4.48 -9.29
N LEU A 50 0.75 -3.18 -9.37
CA LEU A 50 1.86 -2.50 -8.72
C LEU A 50 1.32 -1.51 -7.71
N VAL A 51 1.95 -1.46 -6.54
CA VAL A 51 1.59 -0.53 -5.47
C VAL A 51 2.85 0.20 -5.04
N GLU A 52 2.77 1.52 -4.93
CA GLU A 52 3.85 2.30 -4.31
C GLU A 52 4.04 1.86 -2.85
N TRP A 53 5.28 1.52 -2.50
CA TRP A 53 5.60 0.89 -1.22
C TRP A 53 6.68 1.66 -0.50
N GLY A 54 6.31 2.42 0.53
CA GLY A 54 7.28 3.19 1.29
C GLY A 54 7.93 4.30 0.45
N LYS A 55 9.17 4.65 0.80
CA LYS A 55 9.94 5.67 0.07
C LYS A 55 10.67 5.04 -1.13
N ASP A 56 10.30 5.47 -2.34
CA ASP A 56 10.96 5.09 -3.60
C ASP A 56 10.99 3.58 -3.90
N GLN A 57 10.05 2.81 -3.36
CA GLN A 57 9.89 1.39 -3.70
C GLN A 57 8.51 1.10 -4.28
N VAL A 58 8.43 -0.05 -4.92
CA VAL A 58 7.21 -0.63 -5.46
C VAL A 58 7.09 -2.06 -4.98
N ILE A 59 5.86 -2.50 -4.70
CA ILE A 59 5.53 -3.88 -4.37
C ILE A 59 4.50 -4.44 -5.34
N LEU A 60 4.59 -5.72 -5.65
CA LEU A 60 3.53 -6.43 -6.37
C LEU A 60 2.28 -6.55 -5.48
N ALA A 61 1.11 -6.16 -5.99
CA ALA A 61 -0.16 -6.22 -5.27
C ALA A 61 -0.48 -7.64 -4.74
N GLU A 62 -0.07 -8.69 -5.48
CA GLU A 62 -0.24 -10.09 -5.05
C GLU A 62 0.48 -10.42 -3.73
N LYS A 63 1.55 -9.70 -3.39
CA LYS A 63 2.28 -9.87 -2.12
C LYS A 63 1.57 -9.20 -0.94
N LEU A 64 0.64 -8.28 -1.23
CA LEU A 64 -0.17 -7.59 -0.24
C LEU A 64 -1.50 -8.29 0.06
N ILE A 65 -1.77 -9.44 -0.54
CA ILE A 65 -3.00 -10.20 -0.27
C ILE A 65 -3.08 -10.53 1.22
N ILE A 66 -4.12 -10.01 1.86
CA ILE A 66 -4.43 -10.19 3.28
C ILE A 66 -5.48 -11.29 3.41
N ARG A 67 -5.29 -12.20 4.37
CA ARG A 67 -6.29 -13.22 4.72
C ARG A 67 -7.61 -12.53 5.11
N ILE A 68 -8.74 -13.14 4.78
CA ILE A 68 -10.07 -12.58 5.10
C ILE A 68 -10.21 -12.31 6.60
N SER A 69 -9.68 -13.19 7.45
CA SER A 69 -9.64 -13.00 8.90
C SER A 69 -8.91 -11.73 9.30
N ASP A 70 -7.77 -11.46 8.67
CA ASP A 70 -6.88 -10.36 9.03
C ASP A 70 -7.40 -9.04 8.48
N ARG A 71 -7.94 -9.06 7.26
CA ARG A 71 -8.63 -7.92 6.66
C ARG A 71 -9.75 -7.41 7.57
N LYS A 72 -10.60 -8.30 8.11
CA LYS A 72 -11.69 -7.90 9.02
C LYS A 72 -11.19 -7.16 10.27
N ILE A 73 -10.08 -7.63 10.87
CA ILE A 73 -9.50 -7.00 12.07
C ILE A 73 -8.95 -5.62 11.73
N ILE A 74 -8.12 -5.55 10.68
CA ILE A 74 -7.41 -4.33 10.29
C ILE A 74 -8.41 -3.26 9.87
N THR A 75 -9.40 -3.61 9.05
CA THR A 75 -10.45 -2.70 8.63
C THR A 75 -11.25 -2.19 9.83
N LYS A 76 -11.64 -3.07 10.76
CA LYS A 76 -12.33 -2.66 12.00
C LYS A 76 -11.46 -1.72 12.85
N TYR A 77 -10.17 -2.01 12.98
CA TYR A 77 -9.23 -1.15 13.70
C TYR A 77 -9.16 0.24 13.06
N PHE A 78 -9.01 0.34 11.72
CA PHE A 78 -8.94 1.63 11.04
C PHE A 78 -10.23 2.44 11.15
N HIS A 79 -11.42 1.82 11.01
CA HIS A 79 -12.68 2.52 11.21
C HIS A 79 -12.78 3.12 12.62
N HIS A 80 -12.49 2.32 13.64
CA HIS A 80 -12.52 2.78 15.03
C HIS A 80 -11.47 3.87 15.32
N ALA A 81 -10.30 3.75 14.71
CA ALA A 81 -9.26 4.76 14.84
C ALA A 81 -9.69 6.09 14.18
N PHE A 82 -10.31 6.04 13.00
CA PHE A 82 -10.81 7.23 12.30
C PHE A 82 -11.96 7.91 13.04
N GLU A 83 -12.91 7.16 13.59
CA GLU A 83 -14.01 7.69 14.41
C GLU A 83 -13.52 8.45 15.66
N LYS A 84 -12.36 8.06 16.20
CA LYS A 84 -11.73 8.70 17.36
C LYS A 84 -10.84 9.88 17.02
N GLY A 85 -10.71 10.20 15.73
CA GLY A 85 -9.76 11.19 15.25
C GLY A 85 -8.29 10.74 15.31
N GLY A 86 -8.04 9.45 15.11
CA GLY A 86 -6.69 8.93 14.84
C GLY A 86 -6.30 9.22 13.40
N PHE A 87 -5.45 10.22 13.16
CA PHE A 87 -5.31 10.80 11.82
C PHE A 87 -4.00 10.47 11.09
N SER A 88 -2.90 10.16 11.78
CA SER A 88 -1.61 9.98 11.10
C SER A 88 -1.20 8.51 10.93
N PRO A 89 -0.71 8.09 9.75
CA PRO A 89 -0.16 6.74 9.56
C PRO A 89 0.98 6.42 10.55
N HIS A 90 1.70 7.44 11.02
CA HIS A 90 2.74 7.24 12.03
C HIS A 90 2.16 6.81 13.39
N GLN A 91 1.15 7.52 13.90
CA GLN A 91 0.49 7.17 15.16
C GLN A 91 -0.15 5.78 15.09
N LEU A 92 -0.91 5.51 14.03
CA LEU A 92 -1.52 4.19 13.81
C LEU A 92 -0.46 3.09 13.79
N LEU A 93 0.68 3.31 13.13
CA LEU A 93 1.75 2.33 13.09
C LEU A 93 2.32 2.03 14.49
N GLN A 94 2.49 3.05 15.34
CA GLN A 94 2.98 2.85 16.71
C GLN A 94 1.96 2.10 17.56
N GLU A 95 0.68 2.45 17.47
CA GLU A 95 -0.40 1.76 18.17
C GLU A 95 -0.55 0.30 17.72
N MET A 96 -0.52 0.05 16.41
CA MET A 96 -0.59 -1.31 15.87
C MET A 96 0.59 -2.18 16.31
N LYS A 97 1.75 -1.58 16.60
CA LYS A 97 2.92 -2.32 17.12
C LYS A 97 2.74 -2.78 18.57
N THR A 98 1.88 -2.13 19.36
CA THR A 98 1.63 -2.53 20.75
C THR A 98 0.55 -3.62 20.87
N ASP A 99 -0.35 -3.72 19.89
CA ASP A 99 -1.31 -4.83 19.80
C ASP A 99 -0.65 -6.09 19.20
N ARG A 100 -0.68 -7.21 19.93
CA ARG A 100 -0.03 -8.48 19.52
C ARG A 100 -0.49 -8.97 18.15
N ARG A 101 -1.78 -8.83 17.82
CA ARG A 101 -2.37 -9.37 16.59
C ARG A 101 -2.07 -8.46 15.41
N LEU A 102 -2.23 -7.16 15.58
CA LEU A 102 -1.89 -6.16 14.57
C LEU A 102 -0.38 -6.16 14.29
N ALA A 103 0.47 -6.28 15.31
CA ALA A 103 1.92 -6.40 15.15
C ALA A 103 2.34 -7.67 14.38
N ALA A 104 1.61 -8.78 14.55
CA ALA A 104 1.85 -9.98 13.74
C ALA A 104 1.54 -9.75 12.27
N ILE A 105 0.42 -9.10 11.96
CA ILE A 105 0.03 -8.71 10.60
C ILE A 105 1.08 -7.78 9.99
N LEU A 106 1.48 -6.72 10.71
CA LEU A 106 2.49 -5.77 10.22
C LEU A 106 3.79 -6.49 9.84
N ARG A 107 4.27 -7.41 10.69
CA ARG A 107 5.47 -8.20 10.40
C ARG A 107 5.30 -9.13 9.21
N GLU A 108 4.18 -9.83 9.11
CA GLU A 108 3.89 -10.71 7.97
C GLU A 108 3.90 -9.92 6.65
N LYS A 109 3.32 -8.72 6.66
CA LYS A 109 3.23 -7.85 5.48
C LYS A 109 4.42 -6.90 5.32
N ARG A 110 5.44 -7.03 6.18
CA ARG A 110 6.67 -6.21 6.17
C ARG A 110 6.39 -4.71 6.22
N ILE A 111 5.37 -4.31 6.98
CA ILE A 111 4.99 -2.91 7.19
C ILE A 111 5.79 -2.39 8.39
N ASN A 112 6.85 -1.65 8.11
CA ASN A 112 7.77 -1.12 9.12
C ASN A 112 7.78 0.42 9.20
N GLU A 113 7.24 1.10 8.19
CA GLU A 113 7.19 2.56 8.09
C GLU A 113 5.78 3.08 7.79
N ALA A 114 5.55 4.35 8.14
CA ALA A 114 4.24 4.99 8.06
C ALA A 114 3.71 5.06 6.62
N ALA A 115 4.60 5.27 5.63
CA ALA A 115 4.23 5.33 4.22
C ALA A 115 3.68 4.00 3.69
N GLN A 116 4.28 2.87 4.07
CA GLN A 116 3.77 1.54 3.71
C GLN A 116 2.39 1.27 4.34
N LEU A 117 2.21 1.67 5.60
CA LEU A 117 0.90 1.57 6.25
C LEU A 117 -0.14 2.44 5.52
N ALA A 118 0.24 3.64 5.07
CA ALA A 118 -0.64 4.49 4.29
C ALA A 118 -1.04 3.85 2.95
N SER A 119 -0.11 3.24 2.23
CA SER A 119 -0.40 2.47 1.01
C SER A 119 -1.38 1.31 1.31
N LEU A 120 -1.17 0.58 2.40
CA LEU A 120 -2.10 -0.49 2.82
C LEU A 120 -3.50 0.06 3.09
N ILE A 121 -3.60 1.17 3.82
CA ILE A 121 -4.89 1.80 4.17
C ILE A 121 -5.63 2.22 2.90
N LYS A 122 -4.98 2.89 1.96
CA LYS A 122 -5.58 3.29 0.67
C LYS A 122 -6.06 2.07 -0.12
N MET A 123 -5.31 0.98 -0.12
CA MET A 123 -5.71 -0.26 -0.80
C MET A 123 -6.94 -0.92 -0.15
N LEU A 124 -7.05 -0.89 1.17
CA LEU A 124 -8.16 -1.51 1.90
C LEU A 124 -9.40 -0.62 1.97
N LEU A 125 -9.19 0.69 2.02
CA LEU A 125 -10.19 1.73 2.22
C LEU A 125 -9.96 2.84 1.17
N PRO A 126 -10.29 2.61 -0.11
CA PRO A 126 -10.00 3.55 -1.21
C PRO A 126 -10.68 4.91 -1.08
N ASN A 127 -11.70 5.01 -0.22
CA ASN A 127 -12.39 6.27 0.07
C ASN A 127 -11.61 7.19 1.02
N VAL A 128 -10.53 6.69 1.64
CA VAL A 128 -9.68 7.45 2.55
C VAL A 128 -8.69 8.29 1.75
N LYS A 129 -8.77 9.61 1.88
CA LYS A 129 -7.91 10.58 1.18
C LYS A 129 -6.85 11.16 2.12
N GLY A 130 -5.65 11.43 1.57
CA GLY A 130 -4.54 12.12 2.26
C GLY A 130 -3.28 11.25 2.42
N ASP A 131 -2.11 11.89 2.31
CA ASP A 131 -0.79 11.23 2.40
C ASP A 131 -0.20 11.25 3.83
N SER A 132 -0.66 12.20 4.66
CA SER A 132 -0.16 12.42 6.03
C SER A 132 -1.27 12.49 7.10
N GLN A 133 -2.50 12.81 6.70
CA GLN A 133 -3.69 12.81 7.54
C GLN A 133 -4.85 12.16 6.78
N PHE A 134 -5.41 11.09 7.34
CA PHE A 134 -6.59 10.44 6.76
C PHE A 134 -7.82 11.29 7.03
N ARG A 135 -8.48 11.77 5.97
CA ARG A 135 -9.81 12.37 6.10
C ARG A 135 -10.87 11.27 6.04
N GLU A 136 -11.88 11.37 6.91
CA GLU A 136 -12.99 10.42 7.01
C GLU A 136 -13.61 10.10 5.63
N PRO A 137 -14.08 8.85 5.41
CA PRO A 137 -14.90 8.54 4.26
C PRO A 137 -16.20 9.36 4.31
N LEU A 138 -16.53 10.07 3.23
CA LEU A 138 -17.72 10.95 3.09
C LEU A 138 -19.09 10.26 3.25
N HIS A 139 -19.16 8.98 3.63
CA HIS A 139 -20.41 8.19 3.64
C HIS A 139 -20.67 7.34 4.90
N LEU A 140 -20.04 7.60 6.04
CA LEU A 140 -20.38 6.91 7.30
C LEU A 140 -21.56 7.54 8.07
N ASN A 141 -22.30 8.47 7.45
CA ASN A 141 -23.57 9.01 7.96
C ASN A 141 -24.78 8.38 7.26
N GLN A 142 -24.87 7.04 7.24
CA GLN A 142 -26.17 6.39 7.09
C GLN A 142 -26.37 5.39 8.22
N ARG A 143 -27.13 5.87 9.21
CA ARG A 143 -27.74 5.12 10.31
C ARG A 143 -28.36 3.81 9.82
N PHE A 144 -28.08 2.73 10.53
CA PHE A 144 -29.04 1.69 10.86
C PHE A 144 -28.84 1.31 12.32
#